data_AF-A0A3D5Y4T3-F1
#
_entry.id   AF-A0A3D5Y4T3-F1
#
_cell.length_a   1.000
_cell.length_b   1.000
_cell.length_c   1.000
_cell.angle_alpha   90.00
_cell.angle_beta   90.00
_cell.angle_gamma   90.00
#
_symmetry.space_group_name_H-M   'P 1'
#
loop_
_entity.id
_entity.type
_entity.pdbx_description
1 polymer ?
#
loop_
_entity_poly.entity_id
_entity_poly.type
_entity_poly.pdbx_seq_one_letter_code
_entity_poly.pdbx_strand_id
1 'polypeptide(L)'
;MSYSVEPKAKNQGAGLAADIPGLAAALPASIHVNGAGAFDLGGPEGDNGLSGKKLVVDAYGPRVPIGGGALSGKDFFKADRAGAIYARRLAKAVVLTGLAEEAIVRVAWHPGAETARVLSITSGDGHELPVGSWERLLDLTLAAAGENWSNRVTLVDVARYGHFTDSELPWEGIGF
;
A
#
# COMPACT_ATOMS: atom_id res chain seq x y z
N MET A 1 3.32 10.54 31.94
CA MET A 1 3.75 11.96 31.93
C MET A 1 3.83 12.34 30.45
N SER A 2 2.82 13.00 29.90
CA SER A 2 2.82 13.41 28.49
C SER A 2 3.61 14.71 28.35
N TYR A 3 4.69 14.70 27.57
CA TYR A 3 5.41 15.92 27.23
C TYR A 3 4.67 16.60 26.07
N SER A 4 3.90 17.64 26.37
CA SER A 4 3.39 18.56 25.35
C SER A 4 4.36 19.71 25.26
N VAL A 5 5.11 19.78 24.16
CA VAL A 5 6.01 20.90 23.90
C VAL A 5 5.25 21.89 23.03
N GLU A 6 4.89 23.04 23.58
CA GLU A 6 4.44 24.15 22.73
C GLU A 6 5.62 24.58 21.83
N PRO A 7 5.44 24.67 20.50
CA PRO A 7 6.52 25.04 19.61
C PRO A 7 7.05 26.43 19.97
N LYS A 8 8.27 26.51 20.52
CA LYS A 8 8.96 27.80 20.68
C LYS A 8 9.40 28.28 19.29
N ALA A 9 8.71 29.33 18.82
CA ALA A 9 8.91 30.06 17.57
C ALA A 9 8.36 29.39 16.30
N LYS A 10 7.61 30.18 15.53
CA LYS A 10 6.90 29.84 14.27
C LYS A 10 7.82 29.38 13.11
N ASN A 11 9.15 29.35 13.28
CA ASN A 11 10.11 29.19 12.18
C ASN A 11 11.11 28.02 12.34
N GLN A 12 11.05 27.20 13.39
CA GLN A 12 12.03 26.09 13.55
C GLN A 12 11.83 24.92 12.57
N GLY A 13 10.60 24.70 12.09
CA GLY A 13 10.31 23.62 11.13
C GLY A 13 11.01 23.76 9.78
N ALA A 14 11.24 24.99 9.33
CA ALA A 14 11.85 25.26 8.02
C ALA A 14 13.33 24.84 7.95
N GLY A 15 14.08 24.99 9.06
CA GLY A 15 15.47 24.54 9.14
C GLY A 15 15.57 23.01 9.16
N LEU A 16 14.78 22.37 10.03
CA LEU A 16 14.75 20.90 10.15
C LEU A 16 14.28 20.22 8.86
N ALA A 17 13.33 20.81 8.13
CA ALA A 17 12.87 20.27 6.86
C ALA A 17 13.93 20.36 5.74
N ALA A 18 14.89 21.28 5.85
CA ALA A 18 16.04 21.32 4.94
C ALA A 18 17.02 20.17 5.21
N ASP A 19 17.15 19.75 6.48
CA ASP A 19 18.09 18.72 6.92
C ASP A 19 17.50 17.30 6.88
N ILE A 20 16.17 17.16 6.98
CA ILE A 20 15.47 15.87 7.08
C ILE A 20 14.52 15.71 5.88
N PRO A 21 14.90 14.91 4.86
CA PRO A 21 14.04 14.62 3.72
C PRO A 21 12.68 14.08 4.15
N GLY A 22 11.60 14.70 3.65
CA GLY A 22 10.22 14.31 3.95
C GLY A 22 9.60 14.94 5.20
N LEU A 23 10.36 15.72 5.98
CA LEU A 23 9.80 16.48 7.08
C LEU A 23 9.09 17.75 6.57
N ALA A 24 7.87 18.00 7.05
CA ALA A 24 7.12 19.20 6.67
C ALA A 24 7.80 20.46 7.24
N ALA A 25 8.01 21.48 6.38
CA ALA A 25 8.56 22.78 6.78
C ALA A 25 7.68 23.51 7.80
N ALA A 26 6.36 23.30 7.73
CA ALA A 26 5.42 23.74 8.74
C ALA A 26 5.15 22.60 9.72
N LEU A 27 5.51 22.82 10.98
CA LEU A 27 5.17 21.90 12.06
C LEU A 27 3.68 22.05 12.43
N PRO A 28 3.00 20.96 12.81
CA PRO A 28 1.61 21.03 13.26
C PRO A 28 1.50 21.84 14.56
N ALA A 29 0.29 22.35 14.84
CA ALA A 29 0.01 23.13 16.05
C ALA A 29 0.34 22.36 17.35
N SER A 30 0.28 21.03 17.30
CA SER A 30 0.68 20.12 18.38
C SER A 30 1.55 19.00 17.83
N ILE A 31 2.69 18.76 18.49
CA ILE A 31 3.56 17.61 18.23
C ILE A 31 3.52 16.69 19.45
N HIS A 32 3.27 15.40 19.22
CA HIS A 32 3.36 14.38 20.26
C HIS A 32 4.60 13.53 20.00
N VAL A 33 5.64 13.71 20.83
CA VAL A 33 6.83 12.85 20.83
C VAL A 33 6.79 12.00 22.08
N ASN A 34 6.86 10.68 21.91
CA ASN A 34 6.85 9.71 23.00
C ASN A 34 5.78 10.05 24.07
N GLY A 35 4.52 10.21 23.64
CA GLY A 35 3.43 10.70 24.49
C GLY A 35 3.16 9.84 25.73
N ALA A 36 3.57 8.56 25.70
CA ALA A 36 3.50 7.64 26.83
C ALA A 36 4.66 7.77 27.84
N GLY A 37 5.69 8.57 27.55
CA GLY A 37 6.92 8.68 28.34
C GLY A 37 8.09 7.95 27.68
N ALA A 38 9.09 7.58 28.48
CA ALA A 38 10.26 6.84 28.00
C ALA A 38 9.84 5.50 27.37
N PHE A 39 10.52 5.10 26.29
CA PHE A 39 10.28 3.85 25.59
C PHE A 39 11.55 3.00 25.61
N ASP A 40 11.91 2.55 26.82
CA ASP A 40 13.20 1.90 27.09
C ASP A 40 13.20 0.42 26.68
N LEU A 41 12.04 -0.23 26.68
CA LEU A 41 11.86 -1.62 26.27
C LEU A 41 10.90 -1.71 25.08
N GLY A 42 11.39 -2.19 23.95
CA GLY A 42 10.61 -2.36 22.72
C GLY A 42 10.87 -3.71 22.04
N GLY A 43 10.36 -3.84 20.81
CA GLY A 43 10.47 -5.09 20.06
C GLY A 43 9.68 -6.26 20.66
N PRO A 44 10.01 -7.50 20.27
CA PRO A 44 9.26 -8.70 20.69
C PRO A 44 9.23 -8.95 22.20
N GLU A 45 10.15 -8.36 22.97
CA GLU A 45 10.17 -8.45 24.44
C GLU A 45 9.05 -7.63 25.08
N GLY A 46 8.66 -6.52 24.44
CA GLY A 46 7.59 -5.63 24.92
C GLY A 46 6.21 -5.90 24.33
N ASP A 47 6.13 -6.49 23.13
CA ASP A 47 4.86 -6.82 22.46
C ASP A 47 5.04 -7.94 21.43
N ASN A 48 4.16 -8.95 21.44
CA ASN A 48 4.27 -10.09 20.55
C ASN A 48 3.76 -9.77 19.13
N GLY A 49 4.54 -10.13 18.11
CA GLY A 49 4.20 -9.90 16.71
C GLY A 49 3.71 -11.16 16.00
N LEU A 50 2.75 -11.01 15.07
CA LEU A 50 2.36 -12.05 14.11
C LEU A 50 2.32 -11.47 12.69
N SER A 51 2.70 -12.28 11.71
CA SER A 51 2.55 -11.95 10.28
C SER A 51 1.09 -11.65 9.94
N GLY A 52 0.86 -10.66 9.07
CA GLY A 52 -0.48 -10.30 8.62
C GLY A 52 -1.31 -9.49 9.63
N LYS A 53 -0.69 -8.92 10.68
CA LYS A 53 -1.37 -8.04 11.64
C LYS A 53 -1.31 -6.54 11.29
N LYS A 54 -0.71 -6.18 10.16
CA LYS A 54 -0.53 -4.78 9.71
C LYS A 54 -1.07 -4.53 8.30
N LEU A 55 -2.08 -5.30 7.86
CA LEU A 55 -2.62 -5.26 6.48
C LEU A 55 -3.01 -3.86 5.98
N VAL A 56 -3.61 -3.04 6.84
CA VAL A 56 -4.02 -1.67 6.50
C VAL A 56 -2.80 -0.76 6.29
N VAL A 57 -1.76 -0.93 7.10
CA VAL A 57 -0.49 -0.21 6.97
C VAL A 57 0.28 -0.70 5.73
N ASP A 58 0.27 -2.00 5.49
CA ASP A 58 0.91 -2.65 4.35
C ASP A 58 0.33 -2.20 2.99
N ALA A 59 -0.91 -1.69 2.98
CA ALA A 59 -1.63 -1.32 1.77
C ALA A 59 -1.76 0.20 1.58
N TYR A 60 -2.88 0.79 1.99
CA TYR A 60 -3.27 2.16 1.60
C TYR A 60 -3.71 3.00 2.80
N GLY A 61 -3.36 2.58 4.01
CA GLY A 61 -3.92 3.16 5.23
C GLY A 61 -5.43 2.92 5.34
N PRO A 62 -6.12 3.60 6.27
CA PRO A 62 -7.51 3.30 6.62
C PRO A 62 -8.53 3.71 5.55
N ARG A 63 -8.10 4.39 4.46
CA ARG A 63 -9.01 4.99 3.47
C ARG A 63 -9.57 3.98 2.48
N VAL A 64 -8.79 2.96 2.11
CA VAL A 64 -9.13 2.04 1.01
C VAL A 64 -9.45 0.65 1.57
N PRO A 65 -10.58 0.04 1.17
CA PRO A 65 -10.90 -1.31 1.57
C PRO A 65 -9.89 -2.31 1.01
N ILE A 66 -9.57 -3.34 1.79
CA ILE A 66 -8.65 -4.41 1.41
C ILE A 66 -9.33 -5.78 1.57
N GLY A 67 -8.89 -6.78 0.81
CA GLY A 67 -9.49 -8.12 0.79
C GLY A 67 -9.28 -8.96 2.04
N GLY A 68 -8.44 -8.53 2.99
CA GLY A 68 -8.20 -9.22 4.27
C GLY A 68 -7.10 -10.31 4.24
N GLY A 69 -6.61 -10.70 3.06
CA GLY A 69 -5.50 -11.63 2.93
C GLY A 69 -4.15 -11.00 3.24
N ALA A 70 -3.36 -11.62 4.12
CA ALA A 70 -1.97 -11.19 4.36
C ALA A 70 -1.09 -11.38 3.12
N LEU A 71 -0.22 -10.40 2.84
CA LEU A 71 0.74 -10.45 1.74
C LEU A 71 2.07 -11.08 2.17
N SER A 72 2.59 -10.68 3.33
CA SER A 72 3.82 -11.23 3.92
C SER A 72 3.68 -12.72 4.24
N GLY A 73 4.73 -13.49 3.94
CA GLY A 73 4.76 -14.95 4.10
C GLY A 73 4.16 -15.74 2.93
N LYS A 74 3.72 -15.07 1.85
CA LYS A 74 3.18 -15.70 0.64
C LYS A 74 4.02 -15.34 -0.58
N ASP A 75 4.31 -16.34 -1.42
CA ASP A 75 4.91 -16.15 -2.74
C ASP A 75 3.94 -15.43 -3.70
N PHE A 76 4.45 -15.05 -4.89
CA PHE A 76 3.67 -14.33 -5.90
C PHE A 76 2.66 -15.20 -6.66
N PHE A 77 2.64 -16.52 -6.43
CA PHE A 77 1.62 -17.41 -6.97
C PHE A 77 0.39 -17.51 -6.05
N LYS A 78 0.36 -16.81 -4.91
CA LYS A 78 -0.81 -16.80 -4.01
C LYS A 78 -1.79 -15.70 -4.39
N ALA A 79 -3.07 -16.08 -4.50
CA ALA A 79 -4.16 -15.19 -4.92
C ALA A 79 -4.28 -13.92 -4.09
N ASP A 80 -4.01 -13.95 -2.79
CA ASP A 80 -4.06 -12.74 -1.95
C ASP A 80 -3.05 -11.68 -2.42
N ARG A 81 -1.82 -12.10 -2.74
CA ARG A 81 -0.76 -11.21 -3.20
C ARG A 81 -0.94 -10.82 -4.66
N ALA A 82 -1.15 -11.81 -5.54
CA ALA A 82 -1.39 -11.56 -6.95
C ALA A 82 -2.60 -10.64 -7.16
N GLY A 83 -3.72 -10.92 -6.48
CA GLY A 83 -4.95 -10.13 -6.57
C GLY A 83 -4.77 -8.69 -6.06
N ALA A 84 -4.09 -8.48 -4.93
CA ALA A 84 -3.81 -7.13 -4.43
C ALA A 84 -2.97 -6.32 -5.42
N ILE A 85 -1.94 -6.95 -6.03
CA ILE A 85 -1.10 -6.31 -7.05
C ILE A 85 -1.92 -6.01 -8.33
N TYR A 86 -2.75 -6.95 -8.78
CA TYR A 86 -3.60 -6.73 -9.96
C TYR A 86 -4.61 -5.61 -9.75
N ALA A 87 -5.28 -5.58 -8.60
CA ALA A 87 -6.17 -4.48 -8.24
C ALA A 87 -5.44 -3.13 -8.26
N ARG A 88 -4.22 -3.07 -7.70
CA ARG A 88 -3.37 -1.87 -7.73
C ARG A 88 -3.05 -1.44 -9.16
N ARG A 89 -2.59 -2.36 -10.00
CA ARG A 89 -2.21 -2.06 -11.40
C ARG A 89 -3.39 -1.57 -12.21
N LEU A 90 -4.56 -2.21 -12.08
CA LEU A 90 -5.79 -1.78 -12.74
C LEU A 90 -6.22 -0.39 -12.25
N ALA A 91 -6.22 -0.15 -10.93
CA ALA A 91 -6.58 1.15 -10.37
C ALA A 91 -5.66 2.28 -10.88
N LYS A 92 -4.35 2.03 -10.92
CA LYS A 92 -3.39 2.97 -11.50
C LYS A 92 -3.61 3.19 -13.00
N ALA A 93 -3.92 2.15 -13.77
CA ALA A 93 -4.20 2.30 -15.19
C ALA A 93 -5.42 3.20 -15.45
N VAL A 94 -6.48 3.07 -14.65
CA VAL A 94 -7.67 3.94 -14.70
C VAL A 94 -7.29 5.40 -14.44
N VAL A 95 -6.46 5.66 -13.44
CA VAL A 95 -6.01 7.03 -13.12
C VAL A 95 -5.07 7.59 -14.19
N LEU A 96 -4.10 6.81 -14.66
CA LEU A 96 -3.12 7.23 -15.67
C LEU A 96 -3.75 7.55 -17.03
N THR A 97 -4.86 6.89 -17.37
CA THR A 97 -5.61 7.15 -18.61
C THR A 97 -6.56 8.36 -18.49
N GLY A 98 -6.65 8.97 -17.31
CA GLY A 98 -7.46 10.17 -17.08
C GLY A 98 -8.97 9.91 -16.94
N LEU A 99 -9.39 8.66 -16.73
CA LEU A 99 -10.81 8.32 -16.59
C LEU A 99 -11.39 8.64 -15.22
N ALA A 100 -10.54 8.66 -14.18
CA ALA A 100 -10.91 9.10 -12.85
C ALA A 100 -9.67 9.61 -12.10
N GLU A 101 -9.87 10.51 -11.13
CA GLU A 101 -8.79 10.97 -10.24
C GLU A 101 -8.40 9.88 -9.22
N GLU A 102 -9.35 9.02 -8.86
CA GLU A 102 -9.17 7.90 -7.94
C GLU A 102 -9.98 6.69 -8.42
N ALA A 103 -9.50 5.48 -8.16
CA ALA A 103 -10.21 4.26 -8.52
C ALA A 103 -10.04 3.16 -7.44
N ILE A 104 -11.13 2.46 -7.13
CA ILE A 104 -11.17 1.26 -6.31
C ILE A 104 -11.51 0.09 -7.22
N VAL A 105 -10.61 -0.89 -7.28
CA VAL A 105 -10.79 -2.12 -8.06
C VAL A 105 -10.99 -3.29 -7.12
N ARG A 106 -12.02 -4.08 -7.39
CA ARG A 106 -12.26 -5.35 -6.68
C ARG A 106 -11.97 -6.49 -7.64
N VAL A 107 -11.08 -7.38 -7.23
CA VAL A 107 -10.79 -8.62 -7.93
C VAL A 107 -11.16 -9.80 -7.06
N ALA A 108 -11.56 -10.90 -7.68
CA ALA A 108 -11.87 -12.14 -7.00
C ALA A 108 -11.19 -13.32 -7.68
N TRP A 109 -10.97 -14.35 -6.86
CA TRP A 109 -10.38 -15.61 -7.28
C TRP A 109 -11.23 -16.76 -6.76
N HIS A 110 -11.61 -17.68 -7.63
CA HIS A 110 -12.26 -18.92 -7.21
C HIS A 110 -11.21 -20.02 -7.00
N PRO A 111 -11.30 -20.84 -5.96
CA PRO A 111 -10.38 -21.97 -5.78
C PRO A 111 -10.29 -22.82 -7.05
N GLY A 112 -9.06 -23.04 -7.54
CA GLY A 112 -8.79 -23.78 -8.78
C GLY A 112 -8.86 -22.97 -10.08
N ALA A 113 -9.25 -21.69 -10.03
CA ALA A 113 -9.17 -20.82 -11.21
C ALA A 113 -7.71 -20.44 -11.52
N GLU A 114 -7.41 -20.24 -12.80
CA GLU A 114 -6.08 -19.81 -13.27
C GLU A 114 -5.94 -18.30 -13.42
N THR A 115 -7.07 -17.58 -13.59
CA THR A 115 -7.14 -16.14 -13.81
C THR A 115 -8.08 -15.47 -12.80
N ALA A 116 -7.70 -14.28 -12.32
CA ALA A 116 -8.59 -13.45 -11.52
C ALA A 116 -9.78 -12.94 -12.35
N ARG A 117 -10.90 -12.66 -11.69
CA ARG A 117 -12.00 -11.87 -12.27
C ARG A 117 -12.02 -10.49 -11.67
N VAL A 118 -12.22 -9.47 -12.50
CA VAL A 118 -12.48 -8.11 -12.02
C VAL A 118 -13.96 -7.99 -11.74
N LEU A 119 -14.33 -7.79 -10.48
CA LEU A 119 -15.71 -7.68 -10.06
C LEU A 119 -16.28 -6.28 -10.29
N SER A 120 -15.48 -5.25 -10.02
CA SER A 120 -15.91 -3.86 -10.16
C SER A 120 -14.71 -2.93 -10.28
N ILE A 121 -14.91 -1.83 -11.01
CA ILE A 121 -14.02 -0.66 -10.98
C ILE A 121 -14.91 0.52 -10.61
N THR A 122 -14.61 1.21 -9.51
CA THR A 122 -15.40 2.34 -9.01
C THR A 122 -14.51 3.57 -8.90
N SER A 123 -14.93 4.71 -9.45
CA SER A 123 -14.22 5.97 -9.29
C SER A 123 -14.35 6.54 -7.87
N GLY A 124 -13.52 7.52 -7.51
CA GLY A 124 -13.54 8.16 -6.19
C GLY A 124 -14.87 8.80 -5.79
N ASP A 125 -15.68 9.21 -6.76
CA ASP A 125 -17.02 9.77 -6.58
C ASP A 125 -18.15 8.72 -6.60
N GLY A 126 -17.80 7.43 -6.72
CA GLY A 126 -18.73 6.32 -6.58
C GLY A 126 -19.33 5.79 -7.90
N HIS A 127 -18.96 6.32 -9.05
CA HIS A 127 -19.45 5.81 -10.34
C HIS A 127 -18.77 4.50 -10.73
N GLU A 128 -19.54 3.57 -11.28
CA GLU A 128 -19.02 2.30 -11.78
C GLU A 128 -18.49 2.47 -13.21
N LEU A 129 -17.26 2.01 -13.45
CA LEU A 129 -16.59 2.07 -14.74
C LEU A 129 -16.67 0.71 -15.45
N PRO A 130 -16.71 0.68 -16.80
CA PRO A 130 -16.80 -0.57 -17.54
C PRO A 130 -15.59 -1.47 -17.29
N VAL A 131 -15.80 -2.71 -16.84
CA VAL A 131 -14.74 -3.68 -16.52
C VAL A 131 -14.06 -4.27 -17.77
N GLY A 132 -14.84 -4.63 -18.80
CA GLY A 132 -14.41 -5.54 -19.86
C GLY A 132 -13.23 -5.08 -20.72
N SER A 133 -12.97 -3.78 -20.78
CA SER A 133 -11.81 -3.23 -21.50
C SER A 133 -10.49 -3.43 -20.73
N TRP A 134 -10.55 -3.48 -19.40
CA TRP A 134 -9.36 -3.49 -18.53
C TRP A 134 -8.78 -4.87 -18.29
N GLU A 135 -9.65 -5.89 -18.24
CA GLU A 135 -9.21 -7.29 -18.10
C GLU A 135 -8.33 -7.74 -19.27
N ARG A 136 -8.40 -7.05 -20.41
CA ARG A 136 -7.59 -7.34 -21.60
C ARG A 136 -6.23 -6.65 -21.61
N LEU A 137 -6.01 -5.67 -20.72
CA LEU A 137 -4.77 -4.90 -20.66
C LEU A 137 -3.68 -5.59 -19.85
N LEU A 138 -4.06 -6.50 -18.95
CA LEU A 138 -3.13 -7.19 -18.06
C LEU A 138 -3.41 -8.69 -18.09
N ASP A 139 -2.34 -9.48 -18.07
CA ASP A 139 -2.46 -10.90 -17.74
C ASP A 139 -2.71 -11.02 -16.22
N LEU A 140 -3.92 -11.48 -15.87
CA LEU A 140 -4.39 -11.61 -14.49
C LEU A 140 -4.23 -13.04 -13.93
N THR A 141 -3.37 -13.87 -14.53
CA THR A 141 -3.13 -15.25 -14.08
C THR A 141 -2.20 -15.34 -12.86
N LEU A 142 -2.26 -16.40 -12.04
CA LEU A 142 -1.27 -16.58 -10.96
C LEU A 142 0.13 -16.84 -11.52
N ALA A 143 0.21 -17.53 -12.66
CA ALA A 143 1.45 -17.81 -13.35
C ALA A 143 2.14 -16.50 -13.73
N ALA A 144 1.42 -15.57 -14.38
CA ALA A 144 1.96 -14.26 -14.72
C ALA A 144 2.44 -13.48 -13.48
N ALA A 145 1.72 -13.52 -12.36
CA ALA A 145 2.16 -12.86 -11.14
C ALA A 145 3.48 -13.46 -10.62
N GLY A 146 3.53 -14.79 -10.54
CA GLY A 146 4.70 -15.54 -10.12
C GLY A 146 5.91 -15.26 -10.99
N GLU A 147 5.76 -15.37 -12.30
CA GLU A 147 6.83 -15.21 -13.29
C GLU A 147 7.34 -13.76 -13.37
N ASN A 148 6.44 -12.78 -13.30
CA ASN A 148 6.81 -11.38 -13.41
C ASN A 148 7.61 -10.87 -12.20
N TRP A 149 7.35 -11.37 -10.99
CA TRP A 149 7.80 -10.71 -9.76
C TRP A 149 8.64 -11.56 -8.81
N SER A 150 8.58 -12.89 -8.88
CA SER A 150 9.29 -13.74 -7.90
C SER A 150 10.82 -13.54 -7.90
N ASN A 151 11.39 -13.15 -9.04
CA ASN A 151 12.84 -12.94 -9.20
C ASN A 151 13.23 -11.45 -9.24
N ARG A 152 12.30 -10.54 -8.96
CA ARG A 152 12.55 -9.08 -9.03
C ARG A 152 12.77 -8.45 -7.66
N VAL A 153 12.24 -9.06 -6.61
CA VAL A 153 12.31 -8.58 -5.23
C VAL A 153 12.37 -9.76 -4.27
N THR A 154 12.96 -9.57 -3.09
CA THR A 154 12.82 -10.55 -2.02
C THR A 154 11.54 -10.31 -1.22
N LEU A 155 10.94 -11.37 -0.66
CA LEU A 155 9.76 -11.22 0.20
C LEU A 155 10.03 -10.39 1.46
N VAL A 156 11.29 -10.34 1.92
CA VAL A 156 11.72 -9.58 3.10
C VAL A 156 11.79 -8.08 2.79
N ASP A 157 12.28 -7.71 1.61
CA ASP A 157 12.40 -6.31 1.21
C ASP A 157 11.04 -5.65 1.12
N VAL A 158 10.07 -6.34 0.51
CA VAL A 158 8.72 -5.81 0.30
C VAL A 158 7.80 -5.96 1.51
N ALA A 159 8.26 -6.59 2.60
CA ALA A 159 7.48 -6.73 3.84
C ALA A 159 7.62 -5.53 4.78
N ARG A 160 8.31 -4.46 4.35
CA ARG A 160 8.57 -3.25 5.13
C ARG A 160 8.09 -2.04 4.34
N TYR A 161 7.63 -1.02 5.05
CA TYR A 161 7.25 0.29 4.49
C TYR A 161 6.09 0.30 3.49
N GLY A 162 5.33 -0.80 3.39
CA GLY A 162 4.17 -0.92 2.50
C GLY A 162 4.51 -1.61 1.18
N HIS A 163 3.51 -2.29 0.62
CA HIS A 163 3.65 -3.04 -0.64
C HIS A 163 3.34 -2.22 -1.88
N PHE A 164 2.88 -0.98 -1.71
CA PHE A 164 2.45 -0.09 -2.78
C PHE A 164 3.04 1.30 -2.56
N THR A 165 2.92 2.15 -3.57
CA THR A 165 3.34 3.58 -3.59
C THR A 165 4.83 3.85 -3.80
N ASP A 166 5.72 2.91 -3.49
CA ASP A 166 7.12 3.01 -3.89
C ASP A 166 7.27 2.77 -5.41
N SER A 167 7.68 3.78 -6.16
CA SER A 167 7.81 3.72 -7.62
C SER A 167 8.84 2.71 -8.11
N GLU A 168 9.79 2.31 -7.27
CA GLU A 168 10.81 1.32 -7.61
C GLU A 168 10.28 -0.12 -7.56
N LEU A 169 9.09 -0.34 -6.99
CA LEU A 169 8.49 -1.67 -6.94
C LEU A 169 8.08 -2.14 -8.35
N PRO A 170 8.38 -3.41 -8.73
CA PRO A 170 8.21 -3.88 -10.10
C PRO A 170 6.78 -3.81 -10.64
N TRP A 171 5.78 -3.86 -9.77
CA TRP A 171 4.37 -3.79 -10.13
C TRP A 171 3.80 -2.38 -10.13
N GLU A 172 4.55 -1.38 -9.66
CA GLU A 172 4.14 0.02 -9.74
C GLU A 172 4.40 0.59 -11.15
N GLY A 173 5.34 0.00 -11.90
CA GLY A 173 5.51 0.29 -13.33
C GLY A 173 4.34 -0.24 -14.18
N ILE A 174 3.69 0.65 -14.93
CA ILE A 174 2.68 0.27 -15.93
C ILE A 174 3.23 0.63 -17.31
N GLY A 175 3.59 -0.39 -18.08
CA GLY A 175 3.73 -0.31 -19.54
C GLY A 175 2.50 -0.93 -20.18
N PHE A 176 2.00 -0.29 -21.25
CA PHE A 176 0.96 -0.83 -22.12
C PHE A 176 1.59 -1.31 -23.43
#